data_AF-A0A1V5PBZ8-F1
#
_entry.id   AF-A0A1V5PBZ8-F1
#
_cell.length_a   1.000
_cell.length_b   1.000
_cell.length_c   1.000
_cell.angle_alpha   90.00
_cell.angle_beta   90.00
_cell.angle_gamma   90.00
#
_symmetry.space_group_name_H-M   'P 1'
#
loop_
_entity.id
_entity.type
_entity.pdbx_description
1 polymer ?
#
loop_
_entity_poly.entity_id
_entity_poly.type
_entity_poly.pdbx_seq_one_letter_code
_entity_poly.pdbx_strand_id
1 'polypeptide(L)'
;MDVFGMEDEAVLELISHCIKAKDGAVSMNYLDTVALAWADAGIVTKEQARARANAHEELTGGAASVLKRWNKSRRPTKDELALYEKWTVDWGFSQEAVLSACPAITRAERPSFKYLDGVLERLKSKGITDEGAILKTFEAEESSASFSRELFEAMGMSRASRPAEREQLFGYLDYGFEPASLIAAASFAASGERPLAFFKRLVSELKEQGIYSLDAVAGYLSAKDKKTARPTHKLNAADYPQKQYSQKELAHIYVNLDEEAE
;
A
#
# COMPACT_ATOMS: atom_id res chain seq x y z
N MET A 1 40.63 33.49 -28.49
CA MET A 1 39.38 34.06 -27.97
C MET A 1 38.29 33.30 -28.68
N ASP A 2 37.92 32.17 -28.08
CA ASP A 2 37.00 31.18 -28.62
C ASP A 2 35.58 31.72 -28.68
N VAL A 3 34.81 31.18 -29.63
CA VAL A 3 33.47 31.64 -30.04
C VAL A 3 32.47 31.75 -28.86
N PHE A 4 32.74 31.11 -27.72
CA PHE A 4 31.89 31.13 -26.52
C PHE A 4 32.63 31.47 -25.22
N GLY A 5 33.89 31.93 -25.26
CA GLY A 5 34.65 32.29 -24.06
C GLY A 5 35.00 31.13 -23.12
N MET A 6 34.92 29.89 -23.59
CA MET A 6 35.27 28.67 -22.85
C MET A 6 36.76 28.35 -22.98
N GLU A 7 37.34 27.72 -21.96
CA GLU A 7 38.69 27.15 -22.04
C GLU A 7 38.75 25.94 -22.97
N ASP A 8 39.86 25.75 -23.69
CA ASP A 8 40.08 24.59 -24.57
C ASP A 8 39.81 23.25 -23.88
N GLU A 9 40.23 23.12 -22.62
CA GLU A 9 40.01 21.91 -21.83
C GLU A 9 38.54 21.71 -21.45
N ALA A 10 37.75 22.78 -21.30
CA ALA A 10 36.30 22.70 -21.09
C ALA A 10 35.57 22.27 -22.36
N VAL A 11 36.03 22.71 -23.54
CA VAL A 11 35.49 22.28 -24.83
C VAL A 11 35.72 20.78 -25.07
N LEU A 12 36.88 20.24 -24.68
CA LEU A 12 37.15 18.80 -24.77
C LEU A 12 36.19 17.97 -23.89
N GLU A 13 35.92 18.43 -22.65
CA GLU A 13 34.95 17.77 -21.77
C GLU A 13 33.52 17.83 -22.33
N LEU A 14 33.14 18.95 -22.95
CA LEU A 14 31.84 19.09 -23.62
C LEU A 14 31.69 18.09 -24.77
N ILE A 15 32.70 17.98 -25.64
CA ILE A 15 32.66 17.05 -26.77
C ILE A 15 32.55 15.60 -26.27
N SER A 16 33.36 15.23 -25.26
CA SER A 16 33.31 13.91 -24.61
C SER A 16 31.92 13.61 -24.05
N HIS A 17 31.32 14.59 -23.35
CA HIS A 17 29.96 14.50 -22.82
C HIS A 17 28.90 14.29 -23.93
N CYS A 18 28.97 15.06 -25.01
CA CYS A 18 28.02 14.95 -26.13
C CYS A 18 28.11 13.60 -26.85
N ILE A 19 29.31 13.06 -27.04
CA ILE A 19 29.52 11.73 -27.66
C ILE A 19 28.88 10.65 -26.78
N LYS A 20 29.15 10.69 -25.46
CA LYS A 20 28.54 9.76 -24.50
C LYS A 20 27.02 9.86 -24.49
N ALA A 21 26.45 11.07 -24.54
CA ALA A 21 25.01 11.27 -24.53
C ALA A 21 24.30 10.72 -25.79
N LYS A 22 24.90 10.86 -26.98
CA LYS A 22 24.30 10.43 -28.26
C LYS A 22 24.66 9.02 -28.73
N ASP A 23 25.64 8.36 -28.12
CA ASP A 23 26.10 7.03 -28.54
C ASP A 23 26.53 6.96 -30.01
N GLY A 24 27.24 8.00 -30.48
CA GLY A 24 27.64 8.07 -31.88
C GLY A 24 28.10 9.45 -32.32
N ALA A 25 28.15 9.63 -33.65
CA ALA A 25 28.60 10.87 -34.26
C ALA A 25 27.72 12.06 -33.84
N VAL A 26 28.36 13.10 -33.34
CA VAL A 26 27.71 14.33 -32.89
C VAL A 26 27.84 15.38 -34.00
N SER A 27 26.73 16.02 -34.37
CA SER A 27 26.76 17.12 -35.34
C SER A 27 27.33 18.40 -34.72
N MET A 28 28.02 19.21 -35.52
CA MET A 28 28.56 20.50 -35.06
C MET A 28 27.47 21.40 -34.46
N ASN A 29 26.29 21.48 -35.11
CA ASN A 29 25.17 22.27 -34.59
C ASN A 29 24.70 21.84 -33.20
N TYR A 30 24.80 20.54 -32.87
CA TYR A 30 24.46 20.06 -31.53
C TYR A 30 25.53 20.44 -30.51
N LEU A 31 26.81 20.35 -30.89
CA LEU A 31 27.92 20.84 -30.06
C LEU A 31 27.76 22.34 -29.79
N ASP A 32 27.47 23.15 -30.81
CA ASP A 32 27.23 24.59 -30.65
C ASP A 32 26.06 24.89 -29.72
N THR A 33 24.97 24.11 -29.82
CA THR A 33 23.80 24.26 -28.93
C THR A 33 24.17 23.95 -27.48
N VAL A 34 24.93 22.88 -27.24
CA VAL A 34 25.36 22.51 -25.88
C VAL A 34 26.40 23.49 -25.35
N ALA A 35 27.31 23.98 -26.20
CA ALA A 35 28.32 24.97 -25.86
C ALA A 35 27.70 26.30 -25.46
N LEU A 36 26.72 26.78 -26.22
CA LEU A 36 25.95 27.98 -25.90
C LEU A 36 25.20 27.80 -24.56
N ALA A 37 24.55 26.65 -24.35
CA ALA A 37 23.88 26.38 -23.08
C ALA A 37 24.82 26.31 -21.87
N TRP A 38 26.05 25.79 -22.05
CA TRP A 38 27.07 25.76 -20.99
C TRP A 38 27.63 27.15 -20.72
N ALA A 39 27.92 27.93 -21.76
CA ALA A 39 28.37 29.31 -21.63
C ALA A 39 27.33 30.20 -20.95
N ASP A 40 26.05 30.09 -21.33
CA ASP A 40 24.93 30.80 -20.68
C ASP A 40 24.78 30.41 -19.20
N ALA A 41 25.12 29.18 -18.84
CA ALA A 41 25.16 28.69 -17.46
C ALA A 41 26.46 29.07 -16.71
N GLY A 42 27.37 29.81 -17.35
CA GLY A 42 28.66 30.21 -16.76
C GLY A 42 29.67 29.06 -16.61
N ILE A 43 29.47 27.95 -17.31
CA ILE A 43 30.33 26.77 -17.31
C ILE A 43 31.41 26.96 -18.38
N VAL A 44 32.49 27.63 -18.01
CA VAL A 44 33.57 28.02 -18.94
C VAL A 44 34.92 27.38 -18.61
N THR A 45 35.10 26.90 -17.38
CA THR A 45 36.33 26.23 -16.96
C THR A 45 36.22 24.72 -17.04
N LYS A 46 37.37 24.03 -17.16
CA LYS A 46 37.43 22.56 -17.14
C LYS A 46 36.74 21.95 -15.92
N GLU A 47 36.97 22.52 -14.74
CA GLU A 47 36.44 21.99 -13.48
C GLU A 47 34.90 22.06 -13.46
N GLN A 48 34.33 23.17 -13.93
CA GLN A 48 32.89 23.34 -14.07
C GLN A 48 32.30 22.39 -15.11
N ALA A 49 32.94 22.28 -16.27
CA ALA A 49 32.55 21.38 -17.35
C ALA A 49 32.51 19.91 -16.87
N ARG A 50 33.57 19.50 -16.15
CA ARG A 50 33.66 18.15 -15.59
C ARG A 50 32.63 17.90 -14.50
N ALA A 51 32.41 18.85 -13.60
CA ALA A 51 31.36 18.75 -12.58
C ALA A 51 29.97 18.59 -13.22
N ARG A 52 29.67 19.37 -14.27
CA ARG A 52 28.42 19.27 -15.02
C ARG A 52 28.26 17.91 -15.73
N ALA A 53 29.32 17.45 -16.38
CA ALA A 53 29.33 16.15 -17.06
C ALA A 53 29.10 15.01 -16.07
N ASN A 54 29.77 15.03 -14.92
CA ASN A 54 29.60 14.04 -13.85
C ASN A 54 28.17 14.04 -13.30
N ALA A 55 27.60 15.22 -12.99
CA ALA A 55 26.23 15.31 -12.48
C ALA A 55 25.21 14.73 -13.47
N HIS A 56 25.39 14.97 -14.77
CA HIS A 56 24.54 14.36 -15.78
C HIS A 56 24.75 12.84 -15.90
N GLU A 57 26.00 12.35 -15.78
CA GLU A 57 26.29 10.91 -15.75
C GLU A 57 25.65 10.23 -14.53
N GLU A 58 25.67 10.85 -13.36
CA GLU A 58 25.01 10.37 -12.15
C GLU A 58 23.50 10.29 -12.33
N LEU A 59 22.85 11.35 -12.84
CA LEU A 59 21.42 11.34 -13.14
C LEU A 59 21.06 10.25 -14.16
N THR A 60 21.86 10.12 -15.23
CA THR A 60 21.63 9.13 -16.28
C THR A 60 21.83 7.71 -15.75
N GLY A 61 22.88 7.47 -14.96
CA GLY A 61 23.19 6.19 -14.35
C GLY A 61 22.16 5.78 -13.30
N GLY A 62 21.68 6.73 -12.50
CA GLY A 62 20.62 6.52 -11.53
C GLY A 62 19.29 6.13 -12.18
N ALA A 63 18.84 6.89 -13.18
CA ALA A 63 17.65 6.55 -13.95
C ALA A 63 17.79 5.21 -14.72
N ALA A 64 18.98 4.93 -15.26
CA ALA A 64 19.26 3.64 -15.90
C ALA A 64 19.22 2.47 -14.90
N SER A 65 19.63 2.71 -13.65
CA SER A 65 19.55 1.70 -12.58
C SER A 65 18.10 1.34 -12.24
N VAL A 66 17.19 2.32 -12.26
CA VAL A 66 15.73 2.10 -12.12
C VAL A 66 15.21 1.24 -13.28
N LEU A 67 15.58 1.56 -14.52
CA LEU A 67 15.19 0.74 -15.69
C LEU A 67 15.72 -0.70 -15.60
N LYS A 68 16.97 -0.85 -15.18
CA LYS A 68 17.60 -2.16 -14.99
C LYS A 68 16.86 -3.01 -13.96
N ARG A 69 16.35 -2.41 -12.88
CA ARG A 69 15.49 -3.11 -11.90
C ARG A 69 14.21 -3.69 -12.50
N TRP A 70 13.69 -3.09 -13.57
CA TRP A 70 12.54 -3.60 -14.32
C TRP A 70 12.93 -4.44 -15.54
N ASN A 71 14.18 -4.94 -15.59
CA ASN A 71 14.74 -5.69 -16.72
C ASN A 71 14.67 -4.94 -18.05
N LYS A 72 14.75 -3.60 -18.02
CA LYS A 72 14.82 -2.75 -19.22
C LYS A 72 16.25 -2.25 -19.41
N SER A 73 16.92 -2.74 -20.44
CA SER A 73 18.34 -2.41 -20.73
C SER A 73 18.52 -1.26 -21.73
N ARG A 74 17.56 -0.32 -21.80
CA ARG A 74 17.65 0.86 -22.67
C ARG A 74 18.11 2.10 -21.90
N ARG A 75 18.52 3.14 -22.63
CA ARG A 75 18.79 4.47 -22.05
C ARG A 75 17.50 5.12 -21.55
N PRO A 76 17.54 5.89 -20.44
CA PRO A 76 16.44 6.73 -20.00
C PRO A 76 16.02 7.74 -21.08
N THR A 77 14.72 8.01 -21.19
CA THR A 77 14.24 9.12 -22.02
C THR A 77 14.44 10.46 -21.30
N LYS A 78 14.33 11.58 -22.03
CA LYS A 78 14.39 12.92 -21.42
C LYS A 78 13.38 13.10 -20.29
N ASP A 79 12.14 12.63 -20.50
CA ASP A 79 11.09 12.72 -19.49
C ASP A 79 11.40 11.87 -18.24
N GLU A 80 12.03 10.71 -18.41
CA GLU A 80 12.47 9.86 -17.30
C GLU A 80 13.63 10.47 -16.53
N LEU A 81 14.56 11.13 -17.21
CA LEU A 81 15.64 11.89 -16.57
C LEU A 81 15.08 13.06 -15.76
N ALA A 82 14.11 13.81 -16.32
CA ALA A 82 13.47 14.91 -15.61
C ALA A 82 12.72 14.43 -14.36
N LEU A 83 12.06 13.27 -14.42
CA LEU A 83 11.45 12.65 -13.24
C LEU A 83 12.50 12.22 -12.20
N TYR A 84 13.61 11.62 -12.65
CA TYR A 84 14.67 11.20 -11.74
C TYR A 84 15.34 12.41 -11.05
N GLU A 85 15.65 13.46 -11.80
CA GLU A 85 16.18 14.73 -11.29
C GLU A 85 15.22 15.36 -10.27
N LYS A 86 13.91 15.40 -10.57
CA LYS A 86 12.88 15.84 -9.63
C LYS A 86 12.94 15.06 -8.30
N TRP A 87 13.13 13.75 -8.35
CA TRP A 87 13.18 12.94 -7.12
C TRP A 87 14.45 13.19 -6.31
N THR A 88 15.60 13.26 -6.96
CA THR A 88 16.89 13.35 -6.26
C THR A 88 17.25 14.77 -5.86
N VAL A 89 16.97 15.75 -6.72
CA VAL A 89 17.33 17.17 -6.52
C VAL A 89 16.21 17.91 -5.80
N ASP A 90 14.98 17.89 -6.34
CA ASP A 90 13.89 18.70 -5.76
C ASP A 90 13.30 18.09 -4.49
N TRP A 91 13.24 16.75 -4.43
CA TRP A 91 12.62 16.03 -3.33
C TRP A 91 13.64 15.43 -2.36
N GLY A 92 14.93 15.42 -2.71
CA GLY A 92 16.01 14.98 -1.83
C GLY A 92 16.07 13.48 -1.56
N PHE A 93 15.50 12.64 -2.44
CA PHE A 93 15.68 11.18 -2.33
C PHE A 93 17.09 10.77 -2.75
N SER A 94 17.70 9.84 -2.00
CA SER A 94 18.93 9.19 -2.47
C SER A 94 18.63 8.19 -3.59
N GLN A 95 19.66 7.78 -4.32
CA GLN A 95 19.53 6.73 -5.33
C GLN A 95 18.99 5.43 -4.72
N GLU A 96 19.49 5.05 -3.57
CA GLU A 96 19.10 3.86 -2.82
C GLU A 96 17.62 3.96 -2.39
N ALA A 97 17.20 5.13 -1.90
CA ALA A 97 15.81 5.40 -1.54
C ALA A 97 14.87 5.22 -2.74
N VAL A 98 15.22 5.76 -3.92
CA VAL A 98 14.43 5.56 -5.16
C VAL A 98 14.38 4.08 -5.55
N LEU A 99 15.51 3.36 -5.46
CA LEU A 99 15.58 1.93 -5.79
C LEU A 99 14.77 1.07 -4.81
N SER A 100 14.73 1.44 -3.52
CA SER A 100 13.94 0.75 -2.48
C SER A 100 12.43 0.84 -2.71
N ALA A 101 11.96 1.83 -3.47
CA ALA A 101 10.56 1.99 -3.85
C ALA A 101 10.18 1.18 -5.11
N CYS A 102 11.13 0.66 -5.87
CA CYS A 102 10.87 -0.13 -7.08
C CYS A 102 10.08 -1.44 -6.84
N PRO A 103 10.31 -2.22 -5.75
CA PRO A 103 9.52 -3.41 -5.43
C PRO A 103 8.01 -3.17 -5.35
N ALA A 104 7.60 -2.01 -4.82
CA ALA A 104 6.18 -1.67 -4.65
C ALA A 104 5.39 -1.66 -5.98
N ILE A 105 6.06 -1.38 -7.09
CA ILE A 105 5.47 -1.34 -8.43
C ILE A 105 5.80 -2.58 -9.26
N THR A 106 6.62 -3.50 -8.76
CA THR A 106 7.00 -4.73 -9.49
C THR A 106 5.85 -5.73 -9.56
N ARG A 107 4.86 -5.61 -8.67
CA ARG A 107 3.57 -6.35 -8.76
C ARG A 107 2.65 -5.82 -9.86
N ALA A 108 2.91 -4.62 -10.41
CA ALA A 108 2.14 -4.09 -11.52
C ALA A 108 2.60 -4.71 -12.85
N GLU A 109 1.65 -5.02 -13.72
CA GLU A 109 1.90 -5.64 -15.03
C GLU A 109 2.84 -4.82 -15.92
N ARG A 110 2.91 -3.49 -15.70
CA ARG A 110 3.75 -2.56 -16.45
C ARG A 110 4.36 -1.48 -15.54
N PRO A 111 5.54 -1.70 -14.95
CA PRO A 111 6.22 -0.67 -14.17
C PRO A 111 6.63 0.52 -15.07
N SER A 112 6.46 1.74 -14.55
CA SER A 112 6.74 2.99 -15.26
C SER A 112 7.23 4.07 -14.29
N PHE A 113 8.01 5.02 -14.80
CA PHE A 113 8.47 6.18 -14.02
C PHE A 113 7.30 7.01 -13.49
N LYS A 114 6.22 7.16 -14.26
CA LYS A 114 5.01 7.88 -13.81
C LYS A 114 4.35 7.20 -12.61
N TYR A 115 4.33 5.87 -12.55
CA TYR A 115 3.79 5.18 -11.40
C TYR A 115 4.73 5.28 -10.19
N LEU A 116 6.04 5.15 -10.42
CA LEU A 116 7.04 5.38 -9.37
C LEU A 116 6.97 6.80 -8.80
N ASP A 117 6.74 7.82 -9.64
CA ASP A 117 6.54 9.21 -9.22
C ASP A 117 5.40 9.33 -8.21
N GLY A 118 4.25 8.69 -8.46
CA GLY A 118 3.13 8.70 -7.52
C GLY A 118 3.41 7.96 -6.21
N VAL A 119 4.21 6.88 -6.24
CA VAL A 119 4.65 6.18 -5.02
C VAL A 119 5.59 7.07 -4.20
N LEU A 120 6.56 7.71 -4.85
CA LEU A 120 7.51 8.61 -4.19
C LEU A 120 6.81 9.88 -3.68
N GLU A 121 5.84 10.41 -4.41
CA GLU A 121 5.01 11.55 -3.97
C GLU A 121 4.23 11.21 -2.69
N ARG A 122 3.64 10.01 -2.62
CA ARG A 122 2.96 9.50 -1.43
C ARG A 122 3.92 9.34 -0.23
N LEU A 123 5.15 8.91 -0.47
CA LEU A 123 6.17 8.78 0.58
C LEU A 123 6.63 10.16 1.07
N LYS A 124 6.89 11.08 0.13
CA LYS A 124 7.26 12.46 0.40
C LYS A 124 6.19 13.20 1.20
N SER A 125 4.90 13.03 0.88
CA SER A 125 3.81 13.68 1.61
C SER A 125 3.69 13.20 3.06
N LYS A 126 4.25 12.02 3.37
CA LYS A 126 4.40 11.49 4.74
C LYS A 126 5.74 11.87 5.40
N GLY A 127 6.60 12.65 4.72
CA GLY A 127 7.93 13.01 5.20
C GLY A 127 8.96 11.87 5.14
N ILE A 128 8.71 10.84 4.32
CA ILE A 128 9.55 9.64 4.22
C ILE A 128 10.40 9.75 2.96
N THR A 129 11.68 10.07 3.12
CA THR A 129 12.65 10.18 2.01
C THR A 129 13.90 9.30 2.20
N ASP A 130 14.11 8.78 3.40
CA ASP A 130 15.22 7.90 3.76
C ASP A 130 14.94 6.44 3.37
N GLU A 131 15.96 5.74 2.84
CA GLU A 131 15.86 4.33 2.41
C GLU A 131 15.33 3.42 3.53
N GLY A 132 15.88 3.52 4.74
CA GLY A 132 15.50 2.67 5.87
C GLY A 132 14.05 2.90 6.29
N ALA A 133 13.59 4.14 6.26
CA ALA A 133 12.20 4.49 6.54
C ALA A 133 11.23 3.98 5.45
N ILE A 134 11.64 4.02 4.18
CA ILE A 134 10.86 3.48 3.06
C ILE A 134 10.69 1.96 3.20
N LEU A 135 11.79 1.23 3.43
CA LEU A 135 11.76 -0.23 3.58
C LEU A 135 10.84 -0.66 4.73
N LYS A 136 10.97 -0.01 5.90
CA LYS A 136 10.09 -0.28 7.06
C LYS A 136 8.63 -0.02 6.75
N THR A 137 8.33 1.03 5.99
CA THR A 137 6.95 1.36 5.60
C THR A 137 6.35 0.26 4.73
N PHE A 138 7.10 -0.23 3.73
CA PHE A 138 6.61 -1.31 2.87
C PHE A 138 6.53 -2.65 3.59
N GLU A 139 7.47 -2.96 4.48
CA GLU A 139 7.42 -4.15 5.32
C GLU A 139 6.16 -4.13 6.20
N ALA A 140 5.88 -3.02 6.89
CA ALA A 140 4.67 -2.86 7.69
C ALA A 140 3.38 -2.98 6.86
N GLU A 141 3.34 -2.38 5.66
CA GLU A 141 2.21 -2.49 4.72
C GLU A 141 1.99 -3.95 4.29
N GLU A 142 3.04 -4.69 3.95
CA GLU A 142 2.94 -6.11 3.55
C GLU A 142 2.56 -7.01 4.72
N SER A 143 3.13 -6.81 5.91
CA SER A 143 2.74 -7.54 7.13
C SER A 143 1.28 -7.32 7.48
N SER A 144 0.80 -6.07 7.38
CA SER A 144 -0.62 -5.75 7.60
C SER A 144 -1.51 -6.42 6.57
N ALA A 145 -1.07 -6.48 5.31
CA ALA A 145 -1.80 -7.10 4.22
C ALA A 145 -1.81 -8.64 4.30
N SER A 146 -0.69 -9.28 4.65
CA SER A 146 -0.60 -10.73 4.81
C SER A 146 -1.43 -11.20 6.01
N PHE A 147 -1.28 -10.55 7.15
CA PHE A 147 -2.04 -10.88 8.35
C PHE A 147 -3.56 -10.74 8.14
N SER A 148 -3.99 -9.65 7.48
CA SER A 148 -5.40 -9.46 7.16
C SER A 148 -5.93 -10.50 6.18
N ARG A 149 -5.08 -11.00 5.27
CA ARG A 149 -5.44 -12.05 4.31
C ARG A 149 -5.66 -13.37 5.03
N GLU A 150 -4.75 -13.73 5.95
CA GLU A 150 -4.87 -14.93 6.78
C GLU A 150 -6.13 -14.91 7.64
N LEU A 151 -6.46 -13.77 8.27
CA LEU A 151 -7.70 -13.62 9.04
C LEU A 151 -8.95 -13.81 8.17
N PHE A 152 -8.95 -13.25 6.96
CA PHE A 152 -10.09 -13.37 6.04
C PHE A 152 -10.25 -14.81 5.54
N GLU A 153 -9.15 -15.48 5.24
CA GLU A 153 -9.13 -16.89 4.87
C GLU A 153 -9.66 -17.76 6.02
N ALA A 154 -9.19 -17.51 7.25
CA ALA A 154 -9.69 -18.18 8.45
C ALA A 154 -11.18 -17.97 8.68
N MET A 155 -11.72 -16.79 8.35
CA MET A 155 -13.16 -16.48 8.39
C MET A 155 -13.96 -17.06 7.21
N GLY A 156 -13.32 -17.73 6.25
CA GLY A 156 -13.98 -18.25 5.04
C GLY A 156 -14.40 -17.16 4.05
N MET A 157 -13.80 -15.96 4.13
CA MET A 157 -14.14 -14.82 3.28
C MET A 157 -13.31 -14.82 2.00
N SER A 158 -13.97 -14.91 0.84
CA SER A 158 -13.31 -14.93 -0.47
C SER A 158 -12.90 -13.55 -1.00
N ARG A 159 -13.37 -12.46 -0.37
CA ARG A 159 -13.04 -11.09 -0.79
C ARG A 159 -11.73 -10.60 -0.15
N ALA A 160 -11.04 -9.68 -0.80
CA ALA A 160 -9.93 -8.97 -0.19
C ALA A 160 -10.39 -8.03 0.95
N SER A 161 -9.52 -7.86 1.95
CA SER A 161 -9.69 -6.86 3.00
C SER A 161 -9.48 -5.43 2.45
N ARG A 162 -10.31 -4.48 2.88
CA ARG A 162 -10.18 -3.06 2.54
C ARG A 162 -9.07 -2.40 3.39
N PRO A 163 -8.43 -1.30 2.95
CA PRO A 163 -7.38 -0.64 3.72
C PRO A 163 -7.76 -0.33 5.18
N ALA A 164 -8.93 0.29 5.41
CA ALA A 164 -9.41 0.58 6.77
C ALA A 164 -9.71 -0.68 7.60
N GLU A 165 -10.09 -1.79 6.96
CA GLU A 165 -10.24 -3.07 7.66
C GLU A 165 -8.87 -3.63 8.06
N ARG A 166 -7.87 -3.54 7.17
CA ARG A 166 -6.51 -4.00 7.46
C ARG A 166 -5.91 -3.27 8.65
N GLU A 167 -6.03 -1.94 8.66
CA GLU A 167 -5.54 -1.10 9.76
C GLU A 167 -6.21 -1.48 11.08
N GLN A 168 -7.54 -1.64 11.10
CA GLN A 168 -8.26 -2.07 12.30
C GLN A 168 -7.81 -3.47 12.78
N LEU A 169 -7.64 -4.43 11.87
CA LEU A 169 -7.27 -5.81 12.22
C LEU A 169 -5.84 -5.89 12.75
N PHE A 170 -4.92 -5.19 12.09
CA PHE A 170 -3.53 -5.13 12.50
C PHE A 170 -3.38 -4.42 13.86
N GLY A 171 -4.15 -3.36 14.10
CA GLY A 171 -4.18 -2.65 15.39
C GLY A 171 -4.65 -3.48 16.58
N TYR A 172 -5.18 -4.70 16.38
CA TYR A 172 -5.43 -5.60 17.51
C TYR A 172 -4.13 -6.12 18.14
N LEU A 173 -3.05 -6.23 17.38
CA LEU A 173 -1.74 -6.64 17.89
C LEU A 173 -1.20 -5.64 18.92
N ASP A 174 -1.53 -4.36 18.79
CA ASP A 174 -1.15 -3.31 19.75
C ASP A 174 -1.77 -3.49 21.13
N TYR A 175 -2.86 -4.28 21.25
CA TYR A 175 -3.44 -4.66 22.54
C TYR A 175 -2.77 -5.88 23.18
N GLY A 176 -1.73 -6.45 22.55
CA GLY A 176 -0.99 -7.60 23.06
C GLY A 176 -1.53 -8.97 22.63
N PHE A 177 -2.48 -9.01 21.69
CA PHE A 177 -2.93 -10.28 21.10
C PHE A 177 -1.82 -10.97 20.33
N GLU A 178 -1.65 -12.26 20.55
CA GLU A 178 -0.81 -13.08 19.66
C GLU A 178 -1.50 -13.26 18.30
N PRO A 179 -0.75 -13.25 17.18
CA PRO A 179 -1.33 -13.46 15.85
C PRO A 179 -2.15 -14.76 15.75
N ALA A 180 -1.66 -15.85 16.36
CA ALA A 180 -2.34 -17.14 16.37
C ALA A 180 -3.68 -17.08 17.11
N SER A 181 -3.79 -16.30 18.20
CA SER A 181 -5.04 -16.10 18.93
C SER A 181 -6.12 -15.47 18.06
N LEU A 182 -5.75 -14.47 17.27
CA LEU A 182 -6.67 -13.78 16.38
C LEU A 182 -7.09 -14.68 15.22
N ILE A 183 -6.18 -15.50 14.68
CA ILE A 183 -6.51 -16.51 13.67
C ILE A 183 -7.49 -17.54 14.23
N ALA A 184 -7.30 -18.04 15.45
CA ALA A 184 -8.23 -18.98 16.09
C ALA A 184 -9.62 -18.35 16.30
N ALA A 185 -9.68 -17.10 16.74
CA ALA A 185 -10.93 -16.35 16.88
C ALA A 185 -11.63 -16.12 15.52
N ALA A 186 -10.84 -15.87 14.46
CA ALA A 186 -11.33 -15.74 13.08
C ALA A 186 -11.92 -17.05 12.55
N SER A 187 -11.26 -18.18 12.76
CA SER A 187 -11.78 -19.51 12.41
C SER A 187 -13.09 -19.83 13.14
N PHE A 188 -13.20 -19.50 14.42
CA PHE A 188 -14.45 -19.69 15.16
C PHE A 188 -15.59 -18.82 14.60
N ALA A 189 -15.27 -17.59 14.18
CA ALA A 189 -16.22 -16.65 13.59
C ALA A 189 -16.76 -17.06 12.21
N ALA A 190 -16.07 -17.96 11.50
CA ALA A 190 -16.45 -18.41 10.16
C ALA A 190 -17.84 -19.08 10.10
N SER A 191 -18.31 -19.62 11.22
CA SER A 191 -19.60 -20.33 11.33
C SER A 191 -20.84 -19.41 11.35
N GLY A 192 -20.67 -18.09 11.47
CA GLY A 192 -21.78 -17.13 11.55
C GLY A 192 -22.17 -16.48 10.22
N GLU A 193 -23.40 -15.95 10.11
CA GLU A 193 -23.89 -15.22 8.91
C GLU A 193 -23.06 -13.98 8.55
N ARG A 194 -22.40 -13.35 9.54
CA ARG A 194 -21.56 -12.16 9.34
C ARG A 194 -20.19 -12.33 10.02
N PRO A 195 -19.27 -13.12 9.43
CA PRO A 195 -18.03 -13.54 10.08
C PRO A 195 -17.19 -12.38 10.61
N LEU A 196 -16.95 -11.35 9.80
CA LEU A 196 -16.15 -10.19 10.20
C LEU A 196 -16.78 -9.39 11.36
N ALA A 197 -18.11 -9.21 11.36
CA ALA A 197 -18.79 -8.47 12.43
C ALA A 197 -18.77 -9.26 13.74
N PHE A 198 -18.99 -10.57 13.65
CA PHE A 198 -18.89 -11.48 14.79
C PHE A 198 -17.47 -11.52 15.34
N PHE A 199 -16.46 -11.63 14.48
CA PHE A 199 -15.05 -11.59 14.85
C PHE A 199 -14.70 -10.30 15.59
N LYS A 200 -15.07 -9.12 15.07
CA LYS A 200 -14.80 -7.83 15.72
C LYS A 200 -15.40 -7.77 17.12
N ARG A 201 -16.65 -8.22 17.29
CA ARG A 201 -17.31 -8.28 18.60
C ARG A 201 -16.58 -9.25 19.54
N LEU A 202 -16.22 -10.43 19.05
CA LEU A 202 -15.50 -11.45 19.82
C LEU A 202 -14.13 -10.94 20.31
N VAL A 203 -13.36 -10.27 19.45
CA VAL A 203 -12.07 -9.68 19.84
C VAL A 203 -12.25 -8.57 20.87
N SER A 204 -13.29 -7.73 20.74
CA SER A 204 -13.61 -6.74 21.78
C SER A 204 -13.93 -7.40 23.12
N GLU A 205 -14.73 -8.46 23.13
CA GLU A 205 -15.05 -9.22 24.36
C GLU A 205 -13.79 -9.85 24.99
N LEU A 206 -12.91 -10.45 24.17
CA LEU A 206 -11.63 -11.02 24.63
C LEU A 206 -10.73 -9.94 25.24
N LYS A 207 -10.67 -8.76 24.60
CA LYS A 207 -9.90 -7.61 25.08
C LYS A 207 -10.42 -7.11 26.42
N GLU A 208 -11.74 -6.98 26.59
CA GLU A 208 -12.37 -6.58 27.86
C GLU A 208 -12.06 -7.55 29.01
N GLN A 209 -11.90 -8.84 28.68
CA GLN A 209 -11.56 -9.89 29.65
C GLN A 209 -10.06 -10.09 29.86
N GLY A 210 -9.21 -9.37 29.14
CA GLY A 210 -7.75 -9.50 29.23
C GLY A 210 -7.19 -10.81 28.67
N ILE A 211 -7.90 -11.44 27.72
CA ILE A 211 -7.54 -12.74 27.15
C ILE A 211 -6.84 -12.54 25.81
N TYR A 212 -5.51 -12.71 25.78
CA TYR A 212 -4.68 -12.37 24.61
C TYR A 212 -3.88 -13.55 24.01
N SER A 213 -3.47 -14.51 24.83
CA SER A 213 -2.65 -15.68 24.43
C SER A 213 -3.47 -16.77 23.76
N LEU A 214 -2.85 -17.56 22.89
CA LEU A 214 -3.52 -18.62 22.12
C LEU A 214 -4.28 -19.61 23.02
N ASP A 215 -3.63 -20.09 24.09
CA ASP A 215 -4.21 -21.09 24.99
C ASP A 215 -5.47 -20.57 25.71
N ALA A 216 -5.40 -19.33 26.21
CA ALA A 216 -6.51 -18.70 26.90
C ALA A 216 -7.69 -18.41 25.94
N VAL A 217 -7.41 -17.99 24.71
CA VAL A 217 -8.44 -17.83 23.66
C VAL A 217 -9.05 -19.19 23.31
N ALA A 218 -8.26 -20.22 23.05
CA ALA A 218 -8.77 -21.57 22.75
C ALA A 218 -9.65 -22.11 23.88
N GLY A 219 -9.24 -21.92 25.14
CA GLY A 219 -10.04 -22.24 26.32
C GLY A 219 -11.39 -21.51 26.33
N TYR A 220 -11.37 -20.20 26.11
CA TYR A 220 -12.58 -19.37 26.04
C TYR A 220 -13.52 -19.81 24.89
N LEU A 221 -12.99 -20.03 23.69
CA LEU A 221 -13.77 -20.44 22.52
C LEU A 221 -14.42 -21.81 22.74
N SER A 222 -13.69 -22.78 23.28
CA SER A 222 -14.25 -24.11 23.59
C SER A 222 -15.39 -24.05 24.62
N ALA A 223 -15.28 -23.16 25.61
CA ALA A 223 -16.34 -22.95 26.59
C ALA A 223 -17.58 -22.26 25.99
N LYS A 224 -17.37 -21.36 25.02
CA LYS A 224 -18.45 -20.65 24.31
C LYS A 224 -19.18 -21.57 23.35
N ASP A 225 -18.46 -22.41 22.62
CA ASP A 225 -19.01 -23.41 21.70
C ASP A 225 -19.93 -24.41 22.42
N LYS A 226 -19.49 -24.90 23.60
CA LYS A 226 -20.31 -25.76 24.46
C LYS A 226 -21.59 -25.08 24.98
N LYS A 227 -21.57 -23.75 25.17
CA LYS A 227 -22.75 -22.99 25.59
C LYS A 227 -23.74 -22.78 24.44
N THR A 228 -23.25 -22.59 23.22
CA THR A 228 -24.09 -22.49 22.01
C THR A 228 -24.68 -23.84 21.59
N ALA A 229 -23.99 -24.95 21.90
CA ALA A 229 -24.44 -26.31 21.63
C ALA A 229 -25.44 -26.90 22.67
N ARG A 230 -26.01 -26.10 23.58
CA ARG A 230 -27.05 -26.59 24.51
C ARG A 230 -28.22 -27.20 23.69
N PRO A 231 -28.75 -28.38 24.09
CA PRO A 231 -29.75 -29.07 23.30
C PRO A 231 -30.98 -28.19 23.12
N THR A 232 -31.40 -28.00 21.87
CA THR A 232 -32.72 -27.45 21.57
C THR A 232 -33.73 -28.37 22.25
N HIS A 233 -34.39 -27.86 23.30
CA HIS A 233 -35.58 -28.52 23.81
C HIS A 233 -36.56 -28.56 22.63
N LYS A 234 -36.74 -29.74 22.02
CA LYS A 234 -37.81 -29.94 21.05
C LYS A 234 -39.11 -29.74 21.82
N LEU A 235 -39.70 -28.55 21.72
CA LEU A 235 -41.08 -28.35 22.13
C LEU A 235 -41.93 -29.10 21.10
N ASN A 236 -42.59 -30.18 21.52
CA ASN A 236 -43.56 -30.83 20.65
C ASN A 236 -44.75 -29.88 20.49
N ALA A 237 -45.22 -29.69 19.26
CA ALA A 237 -46.42 -28.88 18.98
C ALA A 237 -47.69 -29.41 19.66
N ALA A 238 -47.64 -30.62 20.23
CA ALA A 238 -48.72 -31.24 21.00
C ALA A 238 -48.81 -30.76 22.47
N ASP A 239 -47.78 -30.08 22.99
CA ASP A 239 -47.71 -29.68 24.41
C ASP A 239 -48.25 -28.25 24.66
N TYR A 240 -48.86 -27.61 23.66
CA TYR A 240 -49.54 -26.32 23.86
C TYR A 240 -50.95 -26.56 24.45
N PRO A 241 -51.26 -26.06 25.66
CA PRO A 241 -52.64 -26.05 26.13
C PRO A 241 -53.46 -25.11 25.25
N GLN A 242 -54.30 -25.66 24.37
CA GLN A 242 -55.27 -24.89 23.60
C GLN A 242 -56.29 -24.30 24.58
N LYS A 243 -56.27 -22.97 24.74
CA LYS A 243 -57.35 -22.26 25.42
C LYS A 243 -58.62 -22.39 24.57
N GLN A 244 -59.65 -23.03 25.12
CA GLN A 244 -60.98 -23.01 24.54
C GLN A 244 -61.62 -21.65 24.87
N TYR A 245 -61.75 -20.78 23.87
CA TYR A 245 -62.46 -19.52 24.04
C TYR A 245 -63.97 -19.76 24.02
N SER A 246 -64.68 -19.18 24.98
CA SER A 246 -66.13 -19.17 24.95
C SER A 246 -66.65 -18.19 23.87
N GLN A 247 -67.84 -18.42 23.34
CA GLN A 247 -68.46 -17.50 22.36
C GLN A 247 -68.57 -16.05 22.86
N LYS A 248 -68.70 -15.85 24.19
CA LYS A 248 -68.72 -14.51 24.80
C LYS A 248 -67.37 -13.79 24.71
N GLU A 249 -66.26 -14.51 24.80
CA GLU A 249 -64.91 -13.92 24.71
C GLU A 249 -64.54 -13.59 23.26
N LEU A 250 -65.02 -14.37 22.30
CA LEU A 250 -64.87 -14.10 20.87
C LEU A 250 -65.61 -12.83 20.42
N ALA A 251 -66.74 -12.52 21.05
CA ALA A 251 -67.54 -11.33 20.71
C ALA A 251 -66.80 -10.01 21.02
N HIS A 252 -65.86 -10.00 21.96
CA HIS A 252 -65.06 -8.81 22.30
C HIS A 252 -63.85 -8.60 21.39
N ILE A 253 -63.53 -9.54 20.50
CA ILE A 253 -62.37 -9.48 19.61
C ILE A 253 -62.74 -8.89 18.23
N TYR A 254 -64.03 -8.81 17.89
CA TYR A 254 -64.48 -8.17 16.66
C TYR A 254 -64.36 -6.65 16.76
N VAL A 255 -63.33 -6.11 16.11
CA VAL A 255 -63.24 -4.69 15.75
C VAL A 255 -63.88 -4.55 14.37
N ASN A 256 -65.01 -3.83 14.29
CA ASN A 256 -65.62 -3.46 13.01
C ASN A 256 -64.71 -2.45 12.32
N LEU A 257 -64.25 -2.76 11.10
CA LEU A 257 -63.32 -1.94 10.31
C LEU A 257 -64.03 -1.03 9.28
N ASP A 258 -65.35 -0.87 9.36
CA ASP A 258 -66.16 -0.17 8.35
C ASP A 258 -66.76 1.19 8.82
N GLU A 259 -66.25 1.80 9.90
CA GLU A 259 -66.63 3.18 10.31
C GLU A 259 -65.52 4.21 10.04
N GLU A 260 -65.09 4.36 8.78
CA GLU A 260 -64.46 5.61 8.30
C GLU A 260 -64.76 5.79 6.80
N ALA A 261 -65.99 6.23 6.49
CA ALA A 261 -66.30 6.95 5.26
C ALA A 261 -67.66 7.67 5.40
N GLU A 262 -67.64 8.86 6.00
CA GLU A 262 -68.58 9.96 5.69
C GLU A 262 -67.92 11.32 5.97
#